data_AF-A0A158B4B6-F1
#
_entry.id   AF-A0A158B4B6-F1
#
_cell.length_a   1.000
_cell.length_b   1.000
_cell.length_c   1.000
_cell.angle_alpha   90.00
_cell.angle_beta   90.00
_cell.angle_gamma   90.00
#
_symmetry.space_group_name_H-M   'P 1'
#
loop_
_entity.id
_entity.type
_entity.pdbx_description
1 polymer ?
#
loop_
_entity_poly.entity_id
_entity_poly.type
_entity_poly.pdbx_seq_one_letter_code
_entity_poly.pdbx_strand_id
1 'polypeptide(L)' 'MKAKASLMLVSAMTAGALLSGCVVEPAHPPQPAPVAEVMPPPPAPGYRWVKGHYRWEGNHWQWVPGHWRPV' A
#
# COMPACT_ATOMS: atom_id res chain seq x y z
N MET A 1 39.09 -3.08 -32.11
CA MET A 1 37.86 -3.91 -32.12
C MET A 1 37.46 -4.43 -30.74
N LYS A 2 38.42 -4.86 -29.89
CA LYS A 2 38.15 -5.37 -28.53
C LYS A 2 37.47 -4.36 -27.58
N ALA A 3 37.93 -3.11 -27.54
CA ALA A 3 37.37 -2.08 -26.66
C ALA A 3 35.90 -1.69 -26.98
N LYS A 4 35.53 -1.65 -28.27
CA LYS A 4 34.16 -1.34 -28.70
C LYS A 4 33.19 -2.47 -28.32
N ALA A 5 33.63 -3.73 -28.47
CA ALA A 5 32.87 -4.90 -28.06
C ALA A 5 32.69 -4.95 -26.54
N SER A 6 33.74 -4.64 -25.75
CA SER A 6 33.64 -4.55 -24.30
C SER A 6 32.68 -3.44 -23.84
N LEU A 7 32.70 -2.27 -24.48
CA LEU A 7 31.81 -1.17 -24.13
C LEU A 7 30.32 -1.49 -24.41
N MET A 8 30.04 -2.17 -25.52
CA MET A 8 28.67 -2.61 -25.84
C MET A 8 28.15 -3.67 -24.87
N LEU A 9 29.03 -4.61 -24.45
CA LEU A 9 28.67 -5.64 -23.47
C LEU A 9 28.32 -5.02 -22.11
N VAL A 10 29.11 -4.06 -21.63
CA VAL A 10 28.83 -3.35 -20.38
C VAL A 10 27.50 -2.59 -20.46
N SER A 11 27.26 -1.87 -21.55
CA SER A 11 26.01 -1.12 -21.75
C SER A 11 24.77 -2.04 -21.77
N ALA A 12 24.87 -3.21 -22.39
CA ALA A 12 23.78 -4.18 -22.44
C ALA A 12 23.47 -4.77 -21.05
N MET A 13 24.49 -5.06 -20.25
CA MET A 13 24.33 -5.59 -18.89
C MET A 13 23.70 -4.56 -17.95
N THR A 14 24.12 -3.29 -18.02
CA THR A 14 23.53 -2.21 -17.21
C THR A 14 22.06 -1.97 -17.60
N ALA A 15 21.73 -2.01 -18.89
CA ALA A 15 20.35 -1.87 -19.35
C ALA A 15 19.45 -3.01 -18.84
N GLY A 16 19.94 -4.26 -18.85
CA GLY A 16 19.19 -5.41 -18.33
C GLY A 16 18.91 -5.33 -16.82
N ALA A 17 19.84 -4.76 -16.04
CA ALA A 17 19.65 -4.58 -14.60
C ALA A 17 18.54 -3.57 -14.27
N LEU A 18 18.42 -2.49 -15.05
CA LEU A 18 17.38 -1.48 -14.85
C LEU A 18 15.98 -1.98 -15.25
N LEU A 19 15.90 -3.00 -16.09
CA LEU A 19 14.65 -3.62 -16.55
C LEU A 19 14.20 -4.79 -15.64
N SER A 20 14.97 -5.12 -14.59
CA SER A 20 14.69 -6.26 -13.73
C SER A 20 13.71 -5.93 -12.61
N GLY A 21 12.42 -6.10 -12.91
CA GLY A 21 11.41 -6.64 -12.00
C GLY A 21 10.42 -5.65 -11.37
N CYS A 22 9.13 -5.88 -11.64
CA CYS A 22 8.07 -5.41 -10.75
C CYS A 22 7.99 -6.38 -9.57
N VAL A 23 8.38 -5.94 -8.38
CA VAL A 23 8.07 -6.67 -7.14
C VAL A 23 6.57 -6.50 -6.90
N VAL A 24 5.81 -7.59 -7.08
CA VAL A 24 4.39 -7.63 -6.68
C VAL A 24 4.35 -8.15 -5.25
N GLU A 25 3.74 -7.38 -4.35
CA GLU A 25 3.53 -7.82 -2.97
C GLU A 25 2.66 -9.08 -2.97
N PRO A 26 3.01 -10.13 -2.20
CA PRO A 26 2.19 -11.33 -2.12
C PRO A 26 0.74 -10.97 -1.78
N ALA A 27 -0.22 -11.66 -2.40
CA ALA A 27 -1.63 -11.42 -2.11
C ALA A 27 -1.91 -11.61 -0.60
N HIS A 28 -2.54 -10.61 0.00
CA HIS A 28 -2.88 -10.65 1.43
C HIS A 28 -3.96 -11.70 1.69
N PRO A 29 -4.00 -12.32 2.89
CA PRO A 29 -5.12 -13.14 3.32
C PRO A 29 -6.43 -12.33 3.27
N PRO A 30 -7.59 -12.99 3.15
CA PRO A 30 -8.88 -12.30 3.15
C PRO A 30 -9.03 -11.46 4.42
N GLN A 31 -9.61 -10.27 4.26
CA GLN A 31 -9.90 -9.39 5.37
C GLN A 31 -10.87 -10.07 6.35
N PRO A 32 -10.67 -9.96 7.67
CA PRO A 32 -11.65 -10.41 8.65
C PRO A 32 -12.99 -9.67 8.51
N ALA A 33 -14.02 -10.20 9.17
CA ALA A 33 -15.30 -9.52 9.25
C ALA A 33 -15.12 -8.08 9.79
N PRO A 34 -15.82 -7.08 9.21
CA PRO A 34 -15.81 -5.73 9.73
C PRO A 34 -16.17 -5.71 11.21
N VAL A 35 -15.43 -4.94 12.00
CA VAL A 35 -15.76 -4.74 13.41
C VAL A 35 -17.05 -3.92 13.47
N ALA A 36 -18.00 -4.39 14.28
CA ALA A 36 -19.22 -3.63 14.56
C ALA A 36 -18.88 -2.45 15.48
N GLU A 37 -18.74 -1.27 14.90
CA GLU A 37 -18.50 -0.05 15.66
C GLU A 37 -19.81 0.61 16.09
N VAL A 38 -19.89 0.94 17.38
CA VAL A 38 -20.92 1.84 17.87
C VAL A 38 -20.48 3.27 17.55
N MET A 39 -21.27 3.96 16.74
CA MET A 39 -21.06 5.38 16.43
C MET A 39 -21.39 6.22 17.68
N PRO A 40 -20.43 6.92 18.30
CA PRO A 40 -20.72 7.84 19.40
C PRO A 40 -21.49 9.07 18.88
N PRO A 41 -22.10 9.89 19.73
CA PRO A 41 -22.72 11.15 19.31
C PRO A 41 -21.73 12.08 18.58
N PRO A 42 -22.21 12.90 17.62
CA PRO A 42 -21.36 13.87 16.94
C PRO A 42 -20.88 14.96 17.92
N PRO A 43 -19.66 15.50 17.73
CA PRO A 43 -19.11 16.54 18.61
C PRO A 43 -19.89 17.86 18.49
N ALA A 44 -20.33 18.20 17.28
CA ALA A 44 -21.09 19.40 16.94
C ALA A 44 -21.80 19.21 15.59
N PRO A 45 -22.72 20.12 15.20
CA PRO A 45 -23.23 20.17 13.83
C PRO A 45 -22.10 20.34 12.81
N GLY A 46 -22.28 19.78 11.60
CA GLY A 46 -21.25 19.83 10.55
C GLY A 46 -20.13 18.81 10.72
N TYR A 47 -20.37 17.70 11.41
CA TYR A 47 -19.45 16.56 11.43
C TYR A 47 -20.07 15.36 10.70
N ARG A 48 -19.24 14.64 9.93
CA ARG A 48 -19.59 13.38 9.28
C ARG A 48 -18.76 12.25 9.90
N TRP A 49 -19.44 11.14 10.17
CA TRP A 49 -18.77 9.93 10.63
C TRP A 49 -18.01 9.28 9.48
N VAL A 50 -16.71 9.05 9.68
CA VAL A 50 -15.89 8.22 8.81
C VAL A 50 -15.82 6.84 9.45
N LYS A 51 -16.39 5.83 8.76
CA LYS A 51 -16.40 4.44 9.26
C LYS A 51 -14.97 3.92 9.39
N GLY A 52 -14.73 3.12 10.44
CA GLY A 52 -13.49 2.36 10.56
C GLY A 52 -13.28 1.41 9.39
N HIS A 53 -12.03 1.04 9.16
CA HIS A 53 -11.63 0.14 8.08
C HIS A 53 -10.38 -0.65 8.48
N TYR A 54 -10.11 -1.73 7.76
CA TYR A 54 -8.84 -2.43 7.92
C TYR A 54 -7.76 -1.80 7.05
N ARG A 55 -6.57 -1.68 7.61
CA ARG A 55 -5.32 -1.34 6.92
C ARG A 55 -4.40 -2.55 6.96
N TRP A 56 -3.75 -2.86 5.83
CA TRP A 56 -2.69 -3.85 5.81
C TRP A 56 -1.39 -3.20 6.28
N GLU A 57 -0.84 -3.68 7.40
CA GLU A 57 0.40 -3.16 7.97
C GLU A 57 1.10 -4.25 8.77
N GLY A 58 2.43 -4.34 8.69
CA GLY A 58 3.19 -5.32 9.47
C GLY A 58 2.75 -6.78 9.23
N ASN A 59 2.41 -7.12 7.98
CA ASN A 59 1.97 -8.46 7.56
C ASN A 59 0.69 -8.97 8.27
N HIS A 60 -0.20 -8.05 8.69
CA HIS A 60 -1.52 -8.40 9.23
C HIS A 60 -2.55 -7.31 8.92
N TRP A 61 -3.81 -7.65 9.13
CA TRP A 61 -4.92 -6.70 9.08
C TRP A 61 -5.01 -5.95 10.41
N GLN A 62 -4.77 -4.65 10.38
CA GLN A 62 -4.94 -3.75 11.51
C GLN A 62 -6.28 -3.00 11.39
N TRP A 63 -7.11 -3.06 12.43
CA TRP A 63 -8.33 -2.26 12.50
C TRP A 63 -8.00 -0.80 12.79
N VAL A 64 -8.46 0.11 11.94
CA VAL A 64 -8.40 1.55 12.16
C VAL A 64 -9.79 2.02 12.58
N PRO A 65 -9.98 2.49 13.83
CA PRO A 65 -11.29 2.90 14.30
C PRO A 65 -11.87 4.07 13.51
N GLY A 66 -13.20 4.09 13.40
CA GLY A 66 -13.91 5.23 12.84
C GLY A 66 -13.76 6.50 13.67
N HIS A 67 -13.93 7.65 13.02
CA HIS A 67 -13.79 8.95 13.67
C HIS A 67 -14.66 10.03 13.02
N TRP A 68 -14.89 11.10 13.77
CA TRP A 68 -15.60 12.28 13.28
C TRP A 68 -14.68 13.18 12.45
N ARG A 69 -15.13 13.60 11.27
CA ARG A 69 -14.48 14.63 10.45
C ARG A 69 -15.41 15.83 10.26
N PRO A 70 -14.92 17.07 10.32
CA PRO A 70 -15.68 18.23 9.85
C PRO A 70 -16.10 18.04 8.39
N VAL A 71 -17.30 18.49 8.04
CA VAL A 71 -17.79 18.56 6.65
C VAL A 71 -17.38 19.86 5.98
#